data_AF-S6B8C5-F1
#
_entry.id   AF-S6B8C5-F1
#
_cell.length_a   1.000
_cell.length_b   1.000
_cell.length_c   1.000
_cell.angle_alpha   90.00
_cell.angle_beta   90.00
_cell.angle_gamma   90.00
#
_symmetry.space_group_name_H-M   'P 1'
#
loop_
_entity.id
_entity.type
_entity.pdbx_description
1 polymer ?
#
loop_
_entity_poly.entity_id
_entity_poly.type
_entity_poly.pdbx_seq_one_letter_code
_entity_poly.pdbx_strand_id
1 'polypeptide(L)'
;MFFNNISRMFLVPKTNSPHINFIIGLHQPMRQGQTRYPFVVMQFDAEEDIELEINMPEEDLESMKLEKVMTGKTFNVVTKLFGTLVNKPIVVPGEFKSEKEEAGFSCTYKATSGYMFPLNRSLLFIVKPVIFIRFDEIISVEFSRTGVSTQNRFFAFSISTKNGQEYEFTNVDRAEFEPLSKYLASRDVKIKRLDEQDASAMYRASQLEEEGDDDDEEDEDFEDDGESDDDDESEEEDEGSN
;
A
#
# COMPACT_ATOMS: atom_id res chain seq x y z
N MET A 1 -2.85 -27.84 18.77
CA MET A 1 -3.95 -27.76 17.77
C MET A 1 -4.00 -26.40 17.06
N PHE A 2 -3.85 -25.27 17.76
CA PHE A 2 -3.88 -23.93 17.15
C PHE A 2 -2.62 -23.60 16.31
N PHE A 3 -1.43 -23.97 16.78
CA PHE A 3 -0.17 -23.68 16.06
C PHE A 3 -0.10 -24.35 14.68
N ASN A 4 -0.62 -25.57 14.52
CA ASN A 4 -0.68 -26.27 13.23
C ASN A 4 -1.59 -25.57 12.22
N ASN A 5 -2.57 -24.79 12.69
CA ASN A 5 -3.48 -24.05 11.82
C ASN A 5 -2.84 -22.75 11.31
N ILE A 6 -1.72 -22.31 11.88
CA ILE A 6 -1.03 -21.10 11.43
C ILE A 6 -0.31 -21.43 10.13
N SER A 7 -0.75 -20.80 9.05
CA SER A 7 -0.18 -20.96 7.72
C SER A 7 1.08 -20.13 7.51
N ARG A 8 1.05 -18.87 7.97
CA ARG A 8 2.09 -17.85 7.76
C ARG A 8 1.95 -16.72 8.77
N MET A 9 3.04 -15.98 8.99
CA MET A 9 3.10 -14.88 9.94
C MET A 9 3.81 -13.69 9.29
N PHE A 10 3.29 -12.49 9.54
CA PHE A 10 3.86 -11.24 9.05
C PHE A 10 4.03 -10.26 10.20
N LEU A 11 5.10 -9.47 10.18
CA LEU A 11 5.32 -8.37 11.11
C LEU A 11 5.63 -7.12 10.29
N VAL A 12 4.71 -6.17 10.26
CA VAL A 12 4.83 -4.95 9.45
C VAL A 12 4.61 -3.71 10.33
N PRO A 13 5.39 -2.63 10.13
CA PRO A 13 5.15 -1.37 10.84
C PRO A 13 3.82 -0.77 10.37
N LYS A 14 3.15 -0.03 11.24
CA LYS A 14 2.03 0.81 10.84
C LYS A 14 2.57 2.17 10.40
N THR A 15 2.47 2.44 9.12
CA THR A 15 2.75 3.73 8.49
C THR A 15 2.21 4.91 9.32
N ASN A 16 3.05 5.93 9.56
CA ASN A 16 2.73 7.13 10.36
C ASN A 16 2.17 6.85 11.78
N SER A 17 2.57 5.76 12.43
CA SER A 17 2.06 5.40 13.76
C SER A 17 3.12 4.65 14.57
N PRO A 18 3.20 4.84 15.91
CA PRO A 18 4.13 4.11 16.77
C PRO A 18 3.63 2.67 17.05
N HIS A 19 3.06 2.03 16.03
CA HIS A 19 2.47 0.71 16.16
C HIS A 19 3.07 -0.27 15.16
N ILE A 20 3.10 -1.52 15.56
CA ILE A 20 3.52 -2.64 14.71
C ILE A 20 2.38 -3.64 14.63
N ASN A 21 2.08 -4.11 13.44
CA ASN A 21 1.06 -5.12 13.20
C ASN A 21 1.73 -6.50 13.07
N PHE A 22 1.29 -7.44 13.90
CA PHE A 22 1.59 -8.86 13.75
C PHE A 22 0.36 -9.56 13.16
N ILE A 23 0.51 -10.10 11.95
CA ILE A 23 -0.57 -10.74 11.19
C ILE A 23 -0.32 -12.24 11.11
N ILE A 24 -1.31 -13.03 11.52
CA ILE A 24 -1.28 -14.49 11.46
C ILE A 24 -2.31 -14.96 10.44
N GLY A 25 -1.85 -15.59 9.37
CA GLY A 25 -2.73 -16.24 8.39
C GLY A 25 -3.02 -17.68 8.77
N LEU A 26 -4.26 -18.13 8.62
CA LEU A 26 -4.74 -19.44 9.05
C LEU A 26 -5.06 -20.36 7.86
N HIS A 27 -4.76 -21.66 7.98
CA HIS A 27 -5.16 -22.68 7.00
C HIS A 27 -6.69 -22.86 6.98
N GLN A 28 -7.28 -22.97 8.18
CA GLN A 28 -8.72 -23.00 8.41
C GLN A 28 -9.12 -21.67 9.06
N PRO A 29 -9.92 -20.82 8.37
CA PRO A 29 -10.39 -19.56 8.93
C PRO A 29 -11.14 -19.77 10.25
N MET A 30 -10.91 -18.89 11.22
CA MET A 30 -11.77 -18.84 12.42
C MET A 30 -13.19 -18.42 12.02
N ARG A 31 -14.19 -18.89 12.77
CA ARG A 31 -15.59 -18.53 12.52
C ARG A 31 -16.14 -17.77 13.71
N GLN A 32 -16.79 -16.65 13.45
CA GLN A 32 -17.63 -15.95 14.42
C GLN A 32 -19.02 -15.79 13.79
N GLY A 33 -19.95 -16.65 14.19
CA GLY A 33 -21.23 -16.79 13.50
C GLY A 33 -21.05 -17.23 12.04
N GLN A 34 -21.57 -16.44 11.11
CA GLN A 34 -21.46 -16.72 9.67
C GLN A 34 -20.13 -16.22 9.07
N THR A 35 -19.46 -15.26 9.70
CA THR A 35 -18.24 -14.63 9.19
C THR A 35 -17.01 -15.51 9.40
N ARG A 36 -16.16 -15.59 8.38
CA ARG A 36 -14.89 -16.33 8.40
C ARG A 36 -13.71 -15.34 8.44
N TYR A 37 -12.77 -15.56 9.36
CA TYR A 37 -11.54 -14.78 9.51
C TYR A 37 -10.33 -15.64 9.14
N PRO A 38 -9.82 -15.52 7.89
CA PRO A 38 -8.61 -16.22 7.47
C PRO A 38 -7.34 -15.62 8.07
N PHE A 39 -7.41 -14.41 8.62
CA PHE A 39 -6.30 -13.71 9.25
C PHE A 39 -6.69 -13.18 10.63
N VAL A 40 -5.72 -13.17 11.54
CA VAL A 40 -5.74 -12.47 12.82
C VAL A 40 -4.72 -11.33 12.74
N VAL A 41 -5.14 -10.11 13.05
CA VAL A 41 -4.25 -8.93 13.10
C VAL A 41 -4.19 -8.47 14.55
N MET A 42 -2.99 -8.44 15.11
CA MET A 42 -2.68 -7.87 16.42
C MET A 42 -1.85 -6.61 16.22
N GLN A 43 -2.21 -5.54 16.93
CA GLN A 43 -1.46 -4.29 16.92
C GLN A 43 -0.77 -4.13 18.27
N PHE A 44 0.54 -3.86 18.24
CA PHE A 44 1.35 -3.58 19.41
C PHE A 44 1.83 -2.14 19.35
N ASP A 45 2.05 -1.51 20.50
CA ASP A 45 2.87 -0.31 20.59
C ASP A 45 4.35 -0.70 20.36
N ALA A 46 5.03 0.05 19.50
CA ALA A 46 6.42 -0.21 19.15
C ALA A 46 7.37 0.01 20.34
N GLU A 47 6.96 0.84 21.31
CA GLU A 47 7.76 1.19 22.48
C GLU A 47 7.37 0.44 23.75
N GLU A 48 6.25 -0.28 23.76
CA GLU A 48 5.83 -1.07 24.92
C GLU A 48 6.80 -2.24 25.17
N ASP A 49 7.35 -2.29 26.38
CA ASP A 49 8.20 -3.37 26.88
C ASP A 49 7.39 -4.33 27.74
N ILE A 50 7.76 -5.61 27.70
CA ILE A 50 7.20 -6.67 28.53
C ILE A 50 8.32 -7.49 29.16
N GLU A 51 8.07 -7.97 30.36
CA GLU A 51 8.82 -9.05 31.01
C GLU A 51 7.86 -10.23 31.19
N LEU A 52 8.23 -11.38 30.62
CA LEU A 52 7.40 -12.58 30.63
C LEU A 52 8.20 -13.76 31.19
N GLU A 53 7.71 -14.35 32.27
CA GLU A 53 8.18 -15.63 32.76
C GLU A 53 7.40 -16.78 32.10
N ILE A 54 8.11 -17.67 31.40
CA ILE A 54 7.52 -18.82 30.73
C ILE A 54 7.25 -19.93 31.74
N ASN A 55 6.00 -20.28 31.95
CA ASN A 55 5.61 -21.38 32.83
C ASN A 55 5.78 -22.75 32.15
N MET A 56 7.03 -23.20 31.99
CA MET A 56 7.43 -24.48 31.39
C MET A 56 8.63 -25.08 32.15
N PRO A 57 8.79 -26.42 32.18
CA PRO A 57 9.98 -27.09 32.72
C PRO A 57 11.27 -26.71 31.97
N GLU A 58 12.42 -26.78 32.62
CA GLU A 58 13.72 -26.41 32.01
C GLU A 58 14.09 -27.29 30.80
N GLU A 59 13.80 -28.60 30.86
CA GLU A 59 14.08 -29.54 29.76
C GLU A 59 13.36 -29.14 28.45
N ASP A 60 12.10 -28.72 28.55
CA ASP A 60 11.32 -28.29 27.40
C ASP A 60 11.82 -26.92 26.87
N LEU A 61 12.19 -26.00 27.76
CA LEU A 61 12.75 -24.69 27.39
C LEU A 61 14.06 -24.83 26.60
N GLU A 62 14.96 -25.71 27.05
CA GLU A 62 16.21 -26.01 26.34
C GLU A 62 15.94 -26.58 24.95
N SER A 63 14.97 -27.51 24.84
CA SER A 63 14.61 -28.13 23.57
C SER A 63 14.07 -27.12 22.55
N MET A 64 13.32 -26.11 23.03
CA MET A 64 12.74 -25.05 22.20
C MET A 64 13.65 -23.82 22.06
N LYS A 65 14.82 -23.81 22.72
CA LYS A 65 15.74 -22.67 22.76
C LYS A 65 15.08 -21.38 23.28
N LEU A 66 14.24 -21.51 24.29
CA LEU A 66 13.56 -20.40 24.96
C LEU A 66 14.20 -20.12 26.32
N GLU A 67 14.29 -18.84 26.66
CA GLU A 67 14.74 -18.40 27.98
C GLU A 67 13.57 -18.43 28.97
N LYS A 68 13.81 -18.81 30.23
CA LYS A 68 12.78 -18.87 31.27
C LYS A 68 12.09 -17.51 31.49
N VAL A 69 12.86 -16.43 31.43
CA VAL A 69 12.38 -15.05 31.50
C VAL A 69 12.78 -14.37 30.19
N MET A 70 11.81 -13.77 29.51
CA MET A 70 12.02 -13.01 28.27
C MET A 70 11.64 -11.56 28.51
N THR A 71 12.56 -10.65 28.20
CA THR A 71 12.35 -9.20 28.36
C THR A 71 12.63 -8.47 27.06
N GLY A 72 11.85 -7.43 26.78
CA GLY A 72 12.06 -6.50 25.67
C GLY A 72 10.74 -6.03 25.07
N LYS A 73 10.78 -5.44 23.87
CA LYS A 73 9.58 -4.95 23.20
C LYS A 73 8.53 -6.05 23.06
N THR A 74 7.28 -5.75 23.40
CA THR A 74 6.18 -6.72 23.45
C THR A 74 6.03 -7.46 22.12
N PHE A 75 6.08 -6.74 21.00
CA PHE A 75 5.98 -7.37 19.68
C PHE A 75 7.14 -8.35 19.42
N ASN A 76 8.36 -8.06 19.87
CA ASN A 76 9.53 -8.95 19.71
C ASN A 76 9.39 -10.22 20.56
N VAL A 77 8.98 -10.07 21.83
CA VAL A 77 8.77 -11.22 22.72
C VAL A 77 7.69 -12.14 22.18
N VAL A 78 6.53 -11.57 21.81
CA VAL A 78 5.40 -12.35 21.26
C VAL A 78 5.79 -13.02 19.95
N THR A 79 6.41 -12.31 19.01
CA THR A 79 6.80 -12.90 17.72
C THR A 79 7.87 -13.97 17.86
N LYS A 80 8.86 -13.82 18.74
CA LYS A 80 9.87 -14.86 19.04
C LYS A 80 9.22 -16.14 19.56
N LEU A 81 8.22 -16.02 20.45
CA LEU A 81 7.45 -17.17 20.94
C LEU A 81 6.68 -17.86 19.82
N PHE A 82 5.93 -17.12 19.00
CA PHE A 82 5.19 -17.70 17.87
C PHE A 82 6.11 -18.32 16.82
N GLY A 83 7.24 -17.68 16.49
CA GLY A 83 8.24 -18.23 15.58
C GLY A 83 8.77 -19.58 16.05
N THR A 84 9.04 -19.69 17.35
CA THR A 84 9.53 -20.93 17.97
C THR A 84 8.46 -22.02 18.04
N LEU A 85 7.25 -21.68 18.51
CA LEU A 85 6.15 -22.65 18.70
C LEU A 85 5.54 -23.14 17.39
N VAL A 86 5.51 -22.30 16.36
CA VAL A 86 4.96 -22.64 15.03
C VAL A 86 6.03 -23.22 14.11
N ASN A 87 7.31 -22.94 14.38
CA ASN A 87 8.45 -23.31 13.54
C ASN A 87 8.29 -22.85 12.07
N LYS A 88 7.83 -21.60 11.90
CA LYS A 88 7.68 -20.94 10.60
C LYS A 88 8.29 -19.54 10.65
N PRO A 89 8.92 -19.08 9.55
CA PRO A 89 9.50 -17.76 9.51
C PRO A 89 8.41 -16.68 9.59
N ILE A 90 8.76 -15.56 10.19
CA ILE A 90 7.95 -14.35 10.20
C ILE A 90 8.43 -13.48 9.05
N VAL A 91 7.51 -13.10 8.17
CA VAL A 91 7.79 -12.25 7.01
C VAL A 91 7.74 -10.80 7.45
N VAL A 92 8.84 -10.08 7.27
CA VAL A 92 8.96 -8.64 7.50
C VAL A 92 9.01 -7.89 6.16
N PRO A 93 8.82 -6.55 6.13
CA PRO A 93 9.04 -5.76 4.94
C PRO A 93 10.39 -6.01 4.29
N GLY A 94 10.40 -5.94 2.97
CA GLY A 94 11.55 -6.23 2.13
C GLY A 94 12.32 -4.97 1.72
N GLU A 95 12.83 -5.02 0.49
CA GLU A 95 13.59 -3.93 -0.13
C GLU A 95 12.72 -2.78 -0.66
N PHE A 96 11.39 -2.97 -0.72
CA PHE A 96 10.50 -1.91 -1.16
C PHE A 96 10.56 -0.73 -0.21
N LYS A 97 10.65 0.47 -0.81
CA LYS A 97 10.51 1.76 -0.16
C LYS A 97 9.49 2.55 -0.94
N SER A 98 8.50 3.09 -0.22
CA SER A 98 7.60 4.09 -0.77
C SER A 98 8.36 5.38 -1.04
N GLU A 99 7.70 6.34 -1.67
CA GLU A 99 8.25 7.69 -1.87
C GLU A 99 8.75 8.30 -0.55
N LYS A 100 8.00 8.08 0.54
CA LYS A 100 8.32 8.59 1.89
C LYS A 100 9.29 7.71 2.68
N GLU A 101 10.03 6.84 2.01
CA GLU A 101 10.95 5.84 2.59
C GLU A 101 10.30 4.83 3.57
N GLU A 102 8.97 4.69 3.51
CA GLU A 102 8.21 3.76 4.35
C GLU A 102 8.12 2.37 3.70
N ALA A 103 7.78 1.35 4.51
CA ALA A 103 7.68 -0.03 4.07
C ALA A 103 6.41 -0.34 3.23
N GLY A 104 5.52 0.63 3.10
CA GLY A 104 4.22 0.50 2.46
C GLY A 104 3.54 1.86 2.32
N PHE A 105 2.46 1.91 1.57
CA PHE A 105 1.75 3.14 1.23
C PHE A 105 0.24 3.00 1.47
N SER A 106 -0.43 4.14 1.62
CA SER A 106 -1.89 4.17 1.81
C SER A 106 -2.61 3.87 0.49
N CYS A 107 -3.68 3.07 0.58
CA CYS A 107 -4.59 2.84 -0.55
C CYS A 107 -5.96 2.41 -0.03
N THR A 108 -6.96 2.46 -0.89
CA THR A 108 -8.32 2.02 -0.59
C THR A 108 -8.65 0.75 -1.36
N TYR A 109 -9.11 -0.29 -0.66
CA TYR A 109 -9.72 -1.46 -1.30
C TYR A 109 -11.23 -1.40 -1.12
N LYS A 110 -11.97 -1.33 -2.23
CA LYS A 110 -13.42 -1.09 -2.23
C LYS A 110 -13.76 0.20 -1.46
N ALA A 111 -14.40 0.09 -0.29
CA ALA A 111 -14.78 1.23 0.56
C ALA A 111 -13.95 1.29 1.85
N THR A 112 -12.82 0.58 1.92
CA THR A 112 -12.01 0.52 3.14
C THR A 112 -10.57 0.98 2.87
N SER A 113 -10.19 2.05 3.55
CA SER A 113 -8.82 2.55 3.56
C SER A 113 -7.92 1.64 4.38
N GLY A 114 -6.70 1.46 3.88
CA GLY A 114 -5.68 0.63 4.50
C GLY A 114 -4.31 0.94 3.92
N TYR A 115 -3.40 0.00 4.09
CA TYR A 115 -2.02 0.10 3.67
C TYR A 115 -1.63 -1.13 2.87
N MET A 116 -0.94 -0.90 1.76
CA MET A 116 -0.33 -1.92 0.94
C MET A 116 1.16 -2.04 1.30
N PHE A 117 1.60 -3.27 1.55
CA PHE A 117 2.99 -3.63 1.80
C PHE A 117 3.49 -4.54 0.68
N PRO A 118 4.29 -4.02 -0.27
CA PRO A 118 5.03 -4.85 -1.20
C PRO A 118 6.16 -5.60 -0.47
N LEU A 119 5.95 -6.89 -0.22
CA LEU A 119 6.94 -7.78 0.41
C LEU A 119 7.85 -8.39 -0.66
N ASN A 120 8.83 -9.19 -0.25
CA ASN A 120 9.80 -9.80 -1.19
C ASN A 120 9.18 -10.76 -2.22
N ARG A 121 8.03 -11.37 -1.91
CA ARG A 121 7.39 -12.40 -2.77
C ARG A 121 5.87 -12.26 -2.89
N SER A 122 5.31 -11.18 -2.38
CA SER A 122 3.87 -11.01 -2.24
C SER A 122 3.49 -9.57 -1.97
N LEU A 123 2.24 -9.23 -2.25
CA LEU A 123 1.57 -8.02 -1.78
C LEU A 123 0.72 -8.37 -0.55
N LEU A 124 0.78 -7.53 0.47
CA LEU A 124 -0.03 -7.63 1.68
C LEU A 124 -0.77 -6.31 1.91
N PHE A 125 -2.10 -6.33 1.82
CA PHE A 125 -2.95 -5.22 2.22
C PHE A 125 -3.57 -5.49 3.59
N ILE A 126 -3.49 -4.51 4.49
CA ILE A 126 -4.12 -4.48 5.82
C ILE A 126 -4.91 -3.16 5.94
N VAL A 127 -6.00 -3.01 6.70
CA VAL A 127 -6.35 -3.65 7.98
C VAL A 127 -7.49 -4.66 7.86
N LYS A 128 -8.58 -4.34 7.14
CA LYS A 128 -9.72 -5.25 6.87
C LYS A 128 -10.32 -4.99 5.48
N PRO A 129 -10.55 -6.02 4.65
CA PRO A 129 -10.03 -7.37 4.82
C PRO A 129 -8.50 -7.38 4.71
N VAL A 130 -7.85 -8.35 5.35
CA VAL A 130 -6.45 -8.64 5.03
C VAL A 130 -6.44 -9.35 3.68
N ILE A 131 -5.72 -8.80 2.72
CA ILE A 131 -5.53 -9.38 1.39
C ILE A 131 -4.07 -9.72 1.25
N PHE A 132 -3.79 -10.96 0.87
CA PHE A 132 -2.45 -11.46 0.65
C PHE A 132 -2.41 -12.12 -0.72
N ILE A 133 -1.52 -11.64 -1.59
CA ILE A 133 -1.41 -12.10 -2.97
C ILE A 133 0.06 -12.40 -3.24
N ARG A 134 0.41 -13.64 -3.60
CA ARG A 134 1.79 -13.95 -3.97
C ARG A 134 2.09 -13.46 -5.37
N PHE A 135 3.34 -13.05 -5.64
CA PHE A 135 3.74 -12.68 -6.99
C PHE A 135 3.59 -13.84 -7.99
N ASP A 136 3.79 -15.07 -7.54
CA ASP A 136 3.57 -16.27 -8.37
C ASP A 136 2.10 -16.53 -8.73
N GLU A 137 1.15 -15.88 -8.06
CA GLU A 137 -0.29 -15.94 -8.34
C GLU A 137 -0.74 -14.81 -9.28
N ILE A 138 0.08 -13.77 -9.49
CA ILE A 138 -0.27 -12.62 -10.33
C ILE A 138 -0.10 -12.98 -11.81
N ILE A 139 -1.12 -12.69 -12.62
CA ILE A 139 -1.04 -12.73 -14.08
C ILE A 139 -0.52 -11.39 -14.60
N SER A 140 -1.10 -10.30 -14.09
CA SER A 140 -0.70 -8.95 -14.45
C SER A 140 -1.18 -7.91 -13.45
N VAL A 141 -0.45 -6.81 -13.38
CA VAL A 141 -0.86 -5.55 -12.73
C VAL A 141 -1.15 -4.51 -13.79
N GLU A 142 -2.21 -3.73 -13.62
CA GLU A 142 -2.63 -2.66 -14.52
C GLU A 142 -2.83 -1.39 -13.72
N PHE A 143 -2.19 -0.30 -14.12
CA PHE A 143 -2.35 1.01 -13.50
C PHE A 143 -3.42 1.79 -14.25
N SER A 144 -4.20 2.62 -13.56
CA SER A 144 -5.26 3.45 -14.15
C SER A 144 -5.42 4.77 -13.39
N ARG A 145 -5.95 5.80 -14.08
CA ARG A 145 -6.25 7.09 -13.46
C ARG A 145 -7.62 7.05 -12.78
N THR A 146 -7.72 7.65 -11.59
CA THR A 146 -9.00 7.74 -10.86
C THR A 146 -9.75 9.02 -11.19
N GLY A 147 -10.44 9.11 -12.35
CA GLY A 147 -11.35 10.22 -12.67
C GLY A 147 -11.01 11.02 -13.94
N VAL A 148 -11.89 11.97 -14.28
CA VAL A 148 -11.95 12.65 -15.59
C VAL A 148 -11.15 13.97 -15.64
N SER A 149 -10.53 14.41 -14.54
CA SER A 149 -9.83 15.70 -14.46
C SER A 149 -8.29 15.58 -14.46
N THR A 150 -7.65 16.62 -14.97
CA THR A 150 -6.20 16.75 -15.22
C THR A 150 -5.36 16.98 -13.94
N GLN A 151 -5.99 17.06 -12.75
CA GLN A 151 -5.33 17.25 -11.44
C GLN A 151 -5.45 16.03 -10.53
N ASN A 152 -5.31 14.83 -11.09
CA ASN A 152 -5.44 13.61 -10.30
C ASN A 152 -4.16 13.30 -9.51
N ARG A 153 -4.14 13.76 -8.25
CA ARG A 153 -3.17 13.39 -7.19
C ARG A 153 -3.13 11.88 -6.94
N PHE A 154 -4.19 11.16 -7.32
CA PHE A 154 -4.30 9.73 -7.04
C PHE A 154 -4.43 8.89 -8.32
N PHE A 155 -4.00 7.64 -8.21
CA PHE A 155 -4.22 6.60 -9.21
C PHE A 155 -4.83 5.35 -8.57
N ALA A 156 -5.19 4.38 -9.42
CA ALA A 156 -5.60 3.05 -9.02
C ALA A 156 -4.73 2.00 -9.71
N PHE A 157 -4.62 0.83 -9.10
CA PHE A 157 -4.05 -0.33 -9.77
C PHE A 157 -4.89 -1.57 -9.52
N SER A 158 -4.99 -2.38 -10.56
CA SER A 158 -5.71 -3.64 -10.57
C SER A 158 -4.75 -4.81 -10.69
N ILE A 159 -5.02 -5.87 -9.95
CA ILE A 159 -4.25 -7.12 -9.97
C ILE A 159 -5.18 -8.24 -10.45
N SER A 160 -4.85 -8.84 -11.59
CA SER A 160 -5.50 -10.07 -12.07
C SER A 160 -4.68 -11.27 -11.62
N THR A 161 -5.31 -12.25 -10.97
CA THR A 161 -4.64 -13.46 -10.44
C THR A 161 -5.01 -14.72 -11.22
N LYS A 162 -4.17 -15.76 -11.13
CA LYS A 162 -4.30 -17.05 -11.84
C LYS A 162 -5.60 -17.81 -11.54
N ASN A 163 -6.21 -17.56 -10.38
CA ASN A 163 -7.49 -18.16 -9.98
C ASN A 163 -8.71 -17.37 -10.49
N GLY A 164 -8.52 -16.36 -11.35
CA GLY A 164 -9.59 -15.53 -11.92
C GLY A 164 -10.12 -14.44 -10.98
N GLN A 165 -9.44 -14.20 -9.85
CA GLN A 165 -9.79 -13.10 -8.94
C GLN A 165 -9.14 -11.80 -9.41
N GLU A 166 -9.87 -10.70 -9.22
CA GLU A 166 -9.37 -9.35 -9.50
C GLU A 166 -9.47 -8.49 -8.24
N TYR A 167 -8.42 -7.70 -8.01
CA TYR A 167 -8.34 -6.77 -6.90
C TYR A 167 -8.02 -5.39 -7.44
N GLU A 168 -8.86 -4.41 -7.13
CA GLU A 168 -8.63 -3.01 -7.46
C GLU A 168 -8.34 -2.22 -6.18
N PHE A 169 -7.22 -1.51 -6.18
CA PHE A 169 -6.82 -0.60 -5.13
C PHE A 169 -6.81 0.82 -5.69
N THR A 170 -7.54 1.71 -5.05
CA THR A 170 -7.73 3.11 -5.47
C THR A 170 -7.10 4.07 -4.44
N ASN A 171 -7.16 5.37 -4.69
CA ASN A 171 -6.64 6.41 -3.79
C ASN A 171 -5.17 6.21 -3.43
N VAL A 172 -4.37 5.73 -4.39
CA VAL A 172 -2.92 5.60 -4.23
C VAL A 172 -2.29 6.91 -4.66
N ASP A 173 -1.45 7.50 -3.81
CA ASP A 173 -0.77 8.75 -4.12
C ASP A 173 0.11 8.58 -5.38
N ARG A 174 0.05 9.52 -6.32
CA ARG A 174 0.76 9.43 -7.60
C ARG A 174 2.25 9.27 -7.44
N ALA A 175 2.84 9.85 -6.40
CA ALA A 175 4.26 9.69 -6.12
C ALA A 175 4.66 8.21 -5.90
N GLU A 176 3.72 7.37 -5.44
CA GLU A 176 3.96 5.94 -5.25
C GLU A 176 4.00 5.13 -6.56
N PHE A 177 3.64 5.73 -7.70
CA PHE A 177 3.60 5.03 -8.98
C PHE A 177 4.98 4.51 -9.40
N GLU A 178 6.00 5.36 -9.41
CA GLU A 178 7.34 4.99 -9.86
C GLU A 178 8.00 3.96 -8.94
N PRO A 179 8.03 4.15 -7.59
CA PRO A 179 8.55 3.16 -6.66
C PRO A 179 7.86 1.80 -6.81
N LEU A 180 6.52 1.78 -6.89
CA LEU A 180 5.74 0.54 -7.01
C LEU A 180 5.97 -0.15 -8.36
N SER A 181 5.94 0.61 -9.46
CA SER A 181 6.14 0.09 -10.82
C SER A 181 7.53 -0.55 -10.95
N LYS A 182 8.58 0.17 -10.52
CA LYS A 182 9.97 -0.31 -10.54
C LYS A 182 10.14 -1.56 -9.68
N TYR A 183 9.56 -1.57 -8.48
CA TYR A 183 9.63 -2.70 -7.57
C TYR A 183 8.94 -3.94 -8.15
N LEU A 184 7.72 -3.82 -8.67
CA LEU A 184 7.01 -4.92 -9.30
C LEU A 184 7.75 -5.46 -10.52
N ALA A 185 8.30 -4.59 -11.37
CA ALA A 185 9.12 -4.97 -12.51
C ALA A 185 10.38 -5.76 -12.09
N SER A 186 11.07 -5.31 -11.03
CA SER A 186 12.25 -6.01 -10.48
C SER A 186 11.95 -7.38 -9.86
N ARG A 187 10.67 -7.68 -9.63
CA ARG A 187 10.18 -8.96 -9.10
C ARG A 187 9.52 -9.83 -10.16
N ASP A 188 9.76 -9.53 -11.45
CA ASP A 188 9.20 -10.21 -12.62
C ASP A 188 7.67 -10.23 -12.65
N VAL A 189 7.01 -9.25 -12.00
CA VAL A 189 5.55 -9.10 -12.08
C VAL A 189 5.20 -8.40 -13.39
N LYS A 190 4.37 -9.05 -14.22
CA LYS A 190 3.95 -8.50 -15.50
C LYS A 190 3.09 -7.25 -15.29
N ILE A 191 3.54 -6.11 -15.78
CA ILE A 191 2.75 -4.88 -15.83
C ILE A 191 2.11 -4.79 -17.21
N LYS A 192 0.78 -4.75 -17.27
CA LYS A 192 0.04 -4.44 -18.51
C LYS A 192 0.32 -2.98 -18.86
N ARG A 193 0.69 -2.76 -20.12
CA ARG A 193 0.94 -1.40 -20.62
C ARG A 193 -0.36 -0.60 -20.56
N LEU A 194 -0.28 0.53 -19.87
CA LEU A 194 -1.08 1.72 -20.18
C LEU A 194 -0.80 2.12 -21.64
N ASP A 195 -1.77 2.76 -22.29
CA ASP A 195 -1.49 3.43 -23.55
C ASP A 195 -0.30 4.39 -23.37
N GLU A 196 0.59 4.52 -24.36
CA GLU A 196 1.87 5.25 -24.21
C GLU A 196 1.69 6.70 -23.73
N GLN A 197 0.55 7.32 -24.05
CA GLN A 197 0.16 8.63 -23.55
C GLN A 197 -0.12 8.64 -22.03
N ASP A 198 -0.77 7.60 -21.50
CA ASP A 198 -1.08 7.53 -20.08
C ASP A 198 0.14 7.21 -19.23
N ALA A 199 1.00 6.30 -19.71
CA ALA A 199 2.27 5.99 -19.06
C ALA A 199 3.16 7.23 -19.00
N SER A 200 3.41 7.89 -20.15
CA SER A 200 4.28 9.07 -20.23
C SER A 200 3.77 10.23 -19.37
N ALA A 201 2.46 10.44 -19.30
CA ALA A 201 1.90 11.48 -18.45
C ALA A 201 1.85 11.08 -16.95
N MET A 202 1.76 9.80 -16.59
CA MET A 202 1.97 9.35 -15.21
C MET A 202 3.41 9.62 -14.75
N TYR A 203 4.39 9.23 -15.56
CA TYR A 203 5.81 9.48 -15.31
C TYR A 203 6.17 10.98 -15.28
N ARG A 204 5.69 11.79 -16.22
CA ARG A 204 5.96 13.24 -16.21
C ARG A 204 5.43 13.92 -14.96
N ALA A 205 4.21 13.59 -14.56
CA ALA A 205 3.61 14.23 -13.40
C ALA A 205 4.10 13.67 -12.06
N SER A 206 4.74 12.49 -12.01
CA SER A 206 5.49 12.11 -10.81
C SER A 206 6.79 12.93 -10.68
N GLN A 207 7.45 13.27 -11.79
CA GLN A 207 8.66 14.10 -11.78
C GLN A 207 8.39 15.58 -11.45
N LEU A 208 7.24 16.12 -11.86
CA LEU A 208 6.88 17.52 -11.58
C LEU A 208 6.64 17.81 -10.08
N GLU A 209 6.39 16.80 -9.25
CA GLU A 209 6.34 16.98 -7.78
C GLU A 209 7.73 16.94 -7.13
N GLU A 210 8.75 16.42 -7.82
CA GLU A 210 10.14 16.39 -7.36
C GLU A 210 10.86 17.73 -7.59
N GLU A 211 10.43 18.50 -8.60
CA GLU A 211 11.02 19.80 -8.97
C GLU A 211 10.25 21.03 -8.43
N GLY A 212 9.26 20.83 -7.55
CA GLY A 212 8.40 21.89 -7.03
C GLY A 212 8.98 22.76 -5.90
N ASP A 213 10.31 22.95 -5.85
CA ASP A 213 11.00 23.85 -4.90
C ASP A 213 12.24 24.52 -5.51
N ASP A 214 12.14 25.00 -6.76
CA ASP A 214 12.99 26.11 -7.23
C ASP A 214 12.09 27.17 -7.88
N ASP A 215 12.02 28.32 -7.20
CA ASP A 215 11.66 29.60 -7.80
C ASP A 215 12.55 29.81 -9.02
N ASP A 216 11.96 29.93 -10.22
CA ASP A 216 12.53 30.78 -11.25
C ASP A 216 11.37 31.43 -12.03
N GLU A 217 11.17 32.70 -11.70
CA GLU A 217 10.51 33.69 -12.54
C GLU A 217 11.27 33.76 -13.87
N GLU A 218 10.69 33.28 -14.96
CA GLU A 218 11.09 33.72 -16.30
C GLU A 218 9.87 34.23 -17.07
N ASP A 219 9.79 35.56 -17.06
CA ASP A 219 9.11 36.41 -18.03
C ASP A 219 9.44 35.95 -19.47
N GLU A 220 8.42 35.69 -20.28
CA GLU A 220 8.54 35.80 -21.74
C GLU A 220 7.38 36.63 -22.30
N ASP A 221 7.70 37.92 -22.46
CA ASP A 221 7.28 38.88 -23.48
C ASP A 221 6.22 38.38 -24.48
N PHE A 222 5.01 38.93 -24.37
CA PHE A 222 4.09 39.01 -25.50
C PHE A 222 4.08 40.45 -25.99
N GLU A 223 4.83 40.69 -27.07
CA GLU A 223 4.93 41.97 -27.77
C GLU A 223 3.56 42.47 -28.25
N ASP A 224 3.29 43.70 -27.84
CA ASP A 224 2.29 44.63 -28.36
C ASP A 224 2.77 45.17 -29.72
N ASP A 225 1.99 44.94 -30.79
CA ASP A 225 2.06 45.80 -31.98
C ASP A 225 0.76 45.73 -32.79
N GLY A 226 0.17 46.91 -33.04
CA GLY A 226 -0.63 47.17 -34.25
C GLY A 226 -2.06 47.65 -34.05
N GLU A 227 -2.22 48.94 -33.74
CA GLU A 227 -3.43 49.75 -33.80
C GLU A 227 -4.17 49.72 -35.17
N SER A 228 -5.50 49.82 -35.14
CA SER A 228 -6.31 50.99 -35.61
C SER A 228 -7.61 50.62 -36.35
N ASP A 229 -8.69 51.22 -35.83
CA ASP A 229 -9.88 51.81 -36.48
C ASP A 229 -10.73 50.94 -37.43
N ASP A 230 -12.07 50.92 -37.37
CA ASP A 230 -12.98 52.05 -37.21
C ASP A 230 -14.41 51.54 -36.92
N ASP A 231 -15.21 52.47 -36.39
CA ASP A 231 -16.63 52.41 -36.02
C ASP A 231 -17.60 51.78 -37.05
N ASP A 232 -18.69 51.17 -36.57
CA ASP A 232 -20.03 51.74 -36.82
C ASP A 232 -21.10 51.16 -35.88
N GLU A 233 -21.89 52.07 -35.32
CA GLU A 233 -23.01 51.86 -34.42
C GLU A 233 -24.21 51.22 -35.15
N SER A 234 -25.09 50.53 -34.40
CA SER A 234 -26.56 50.67 -34.55
C SER A 234 -27.29 49.89 -33.45
N GLU A 235 -28.01 50.65 -32.65
CA GLU A 235 -28.93 50.27 -31.57
C GLU A 235 -30.20 49.57 -32.10
N GLU A 236 -30.80 48.69 -31.28
CA GLU A 236 -32.12 48.90 -30.65
C GLU A 236 -32.85 47.58 -30.27
N GLU A 237 -33.54 47.71 -29.15
CA GLU A 237 -34.36 46.78 -28.39
C GLU A 237 -35.64 46.35 -29.14
N ASP A 238 -36.19 45.16 -28.82
CA ASP A 238 -37.64 45.08 -28.49
C ASP A 238 -37.97 43.78 -27.73
N GLU A 239 -38.87 43.95 -26.77
CA GLU A 239 -39.44 42.97 -25.85
C GLU A 239 -40.47 42.04 -26.52
N GLY A 240 -40.85 40.97 -25.82
CA GLY A 240 -41.99 40.16 -26.28
C GLY A 240 -42.32 38.96 -25.41
N SER A 241 -42.89 39.23 -24.23
CA SER A 241 -43.55 38.25 -23.37
C SER A 241 -44.72 37.56 -24.07
N ASN A 242 -44.91 36.26 -23.81
CA ASN A 242 -46.21 35.71 -23.42
C ASN A 242 -46.07 34.38 -22.66
#